data_AF-A0A8S8Z6H1-F1
#
_entry.id   AF-A0A8S8Z6H1-F1
#
_cell.length_a   1.000
_cell.length_b   1.000
_cell.length_c   1.000
_cell.angle_alpha   90.00
_cell.angle_beta   90.00
_cell.angle_gamma   90.00
#
_symmetry.space_group_name_H-M   'P 1'
#
loop_
_entity.id
_entity.type
_entity.pdbx_description
1 polymer ?
#
loop_
_entity_poly.entity_id
_entity_poly.type
_entity_poly.pdbx_seq_one_letter_code
_entity_poly.pdbx_strand_id
1 'polypeptide(L)'
;MGGWGLFQELLVVLDEIAKKHNVQIPNVATRFVLDRPAVAGTIIGSRLGLSDHIEQNSKTFSLQLQNDDFEKIKSVTSKANDLFESIGDCGGEYR
;
A
#
# COMPACT_ATOMS: atom_id res chain seq x y z
N MET A 1 -9.94 -7.66 -17.41
CA MET A 1 -10.90 -7.43 -16.31
C MET A 1 -10.18 -7.58 -14.98
N GLY A 2 -9.26 -6.67 -14.69
CA GLY A 2 -8.65 -6.52 -13.38
C GLY A 2 -8.55 -5.02 -13.13
N GLY A 3 -8.86 -4.62 -11.92
CA GLY A 3 -9.02 -3.22 -11.58
C GLY A 3 -9.72 -3.15 -10.24
N TRP A 4 -11.04 -3.32 -10.24
CA TRP A 4 -11.82 -3.11 -9.01
C TRP A 4 -11.86 -4.31 -8.04
N GLY A 5 -12.02 -5.53 -8.55
CA GLY A 5 -12.08 -6.72 -7.68
C GLY A 5 -10.75 -7.01 -6.99
N LEU A 6 -9.65 -6.88 -7.73
CA LEU A 6 -8.31 -7.07 -7.19
C LEU A 6 -7.91 -5.95 -6.22
N PHE A 7 -8.34 -4.72 -6.49
CA PHE A 7 -8.15 -3.61 -5.55
C PHE A 7 -8.91 -3.84 -4.23
N GLN A 8 -10.14 -4.35 -4.28
CA GLN A 8 -10.88 -4.72 -3.07
C GLN A 8 -10.20 -5.87 -2.32
N GLU A 9 -9.70 -6.91 -3.01
CA GLU A 9 -8.94 -7.99 -2.38
C GLU A 9 -7.70 -7.44 -1.64
N LEU A 10 -6.98 -6.52 -2.27
CA LEU A 10 -5.83 -5.85 -1.66
C LEU A 10 -6.24 -5.04 -0.43
N LEU A 11 -7.35 -4.29 -0.50
CA LEU A 11 -7.86 -3.51 0.63
C LEU A 11 -8.22 -4.40 1.82
N VAL A 12 -8.83 -5.57 1.58
CA VAL A 12 -9.15 -6.54 2.64
C VAL A 12 -7.87 -7.01 3.32
N VAL A 13 -6.85 -7.40 2.55
CA VAL A 13 -5.56 -7.84 3.11
C VAL A 13 -4.88 -6.74 3.91
N LEU A 14 -4.88 -5.51 3.40
CA LEU A 14 -4.30 -4.37 4.10
C LEU A 14 -5.07 -4.03 5.39
N ASP A 15 -6.39 -4.18 5.41
CA ASP A 15 -7.23 -3.99 6.59
C ASP A 15 -6.95 -5.04 7.68
N GLU A 16 -6.78 -6.31 7.30
CA GLU A 16 -6.40 -7.36 8.24
C GLU A 16 -5.05 -7.09 8.91
N ILE A 17 -4.06 -6.64 8.13
CA ILE A 17 -2.73 -6.26 8.63
C ILE A 17 -2.84 -5.00 9.50
N ALA A 18 -3.63 -4.02 9.07
CA ALA A 18 -3.84 -2.78 9.82
C ALA A 18 -4.45 -3.06 11.21
N LYS A 19 -5.46 -3.94 11.28
CA LYS A 19 -6.05 -4.41 12.54
C LYS A 19 -5.04 -5.15 13.41
N LYS A 20 -4.24 -6.07 12.84
CA LYS A 20 -3.19 -6.81 13.55
C LYS A 20 -2.18 -5.87 14.24
N HIS A 21 -1.83 -4.78 13.58
CA HIS A 21 -0.84 -3.81 14.07
C HIS A 21 -1.45 -2.57 14.75
N ASN A 22 -2.78 -2.51 14.89
CA ASN A 22 -3.54 -1.38 15.45
C ASN A 22 -3.20 -0.02 14.78
N VAL A 23 -3.09 -0.04 13.45
CA VAL A 23 -2.85 1.11 12.57
C VAL A 23 -3.94 1.19 11.50
N GLN A 24 -3.85 2.15 10.58
CA GLN A 24 -4.77 2.24 9.45
C GLN A 24 -4.13 1.68 8.17
N ILE A 25 -4.96 1.32 7.19
CA ILE A 25 -4.55 0.90 5.84
C ILE A 25 -3.45 1.80 5.22
N PRO A 26 -3.53 3.15 5.24
CA PRO A 26 -2.47 4.00 4.69
C PRO A 26 -1.11 3.82 5.36
N ASN A 27 -1.06 3.46 6.65
CA ASN A 27 0.19 3.17 7.34
C ASN A 27 0.86 1.91 6.80
N VAL A 28 0.06 0.84 6.62
CA VAL A 28 0.54 -0.43 6.07
C VAL A 28 1.03 -0.24 4.63
N ALA A 29 0.25 0.45 3.80
CA ALA A 29 0.62 0.72 2.41
C ALA A 29 1.91 1.57 2.32
N THR A 30 2.02 2.62 3.14
CA THR A 30 3.22 3.47 3.15
C THR A 30 4.44 2.71 3.62
N ARG A 31 4.31 1.92 4.70
CA ARG A 31 5.42 1.12 5.23
C ARG A 31 5.89 0.08 4.22
N PHE A 32 4.97 -0.60 3.55
CA PHE A 32 5.29 -1.56 2.49
C PHE A 32 6.10 -0.94 1.34
N VAL A 33 5.82 0.31 0.97
CA VAL A 33 6.61 1.03 -0.04
C VAL A 33 7.98 1.46 0.51
N LEU A 34 8.03 1.96 1.74
CA LEU A 34 9.27 2.38 2.40
C LEU A 34 10.26 1.24 2.62
N ASP A 35 9.79 0.01 2.86
CA ASP A 35 10.64 -1.16 3.08
C ASP A 35 11.29 -1.70 1.78
N ARG A 36 11.04 -1.08 0.62
CA ARG A 36 11.68 -1.47 -0.64
C ARG A 36 13.09 -0.89 -0.73
N PRO A 37 14.10 -1.67 -1.16
CA PRO A 37 15.49 -1.24 -1.18
C PRO A 37 15.77 -0.03 -2.08
N ALA A 38 14.91 0.25 -3.07
CA ALA A 38 15.04 1.38 -3.98
C ALA A 38 14.29 2.65 -3.54
N VAL A 39 13.60 2.63 -2.39
CA VAL A 39 12.78 3.76 -1.91
C VAL A 39 13.49 4.48 -0.76
N ALA A 40 13.85 5.74 -0.98
CA ALA A 40 14.47 6.58 0.05
C ALA A 40 13.46 7.30 0.95
N GLY A 41 12.18 7.39 0.56
CA GLY A 41 11.13 8.05 1.32
C GLY A 41 9.78 8.05 0.62
N THR A 42 8.71 8.33 1.37
CA THR A 42 7.33 8.45 0.86
C THR A 42 6.75 9.78 1.33
N ILE A 43 6.00 10.45 0.44
CA ILE A 43 5.29 11.70 0.74
C ILE A 43 3.82 11.36 0.97
N ILE A 44 3.29 11.71 2.15
CA ILE A 44 1.87 11.54 2.49
C ILE A 44 1.21 12.92 2.48
N GLY A 45 0.33 13.17 1.51
CA GLY A 45 -0.51 14.36 1.50
C GLY A 45 -1.71 14.20 2.43
N SER A 46 -1.83 15.03 3.46
CA SER A 46 -3.00 15.09 4.34
C SER A 46 -3.67 16.47 4.28
N ARG A 47 -5.00 16.51 4.21
CA ARG A 47 -5.75 17.78 4.31
C ARG A 47 -5.73 18.26 5.77
N LEU A 48 -5.16 19.43 6.01
CA LEU A 48 -5.10 20.08 7.33
C LEU A 48 -6.50 20.61 7.69
N GLY A 49 -7.15 19.98 8.66
CA GLY A 49 -8.51 20.29 9.10
C GLY A 49 -9.14 19.16 9.94
N LEU A 50 -8.60 17.94 9.83
CA LEU A 50 -8.90 16.79 10.69
C LEU A 50 -7.62 16.42 11.44
N SER A 51 -7.53 16.80 12.72
CA SER A 51 -6.33 16.68 13.56
C SER A 51 -5.82 15.25 13.72
N ASP A 52 -6.66 14.24 13.49
CA ASP A 52 -6.34 12.82 13.66
C ASP A 52 -5.29 12.26 12.69
N HIS A 53 -5.08 12.86 11.51
CA HIS A 53 -4.22 12.24 10.49
C HIS A 53 -2.71 12.36 10.76
N ILE A 54 -2.26 13.37 11.51
CA ILE A 54 -0.82 13.55 11.80
C ILE A 54 -0.32 12.45 12.75
N GLU A 55 -1.09 12.17 13.80
CA GLU A 55 -0.76 11.13 14.77
C GLU A 55 -0.78 9.74 14.12
N GLN A 56 -1.77 9.49 13.27
CA GLN A 56 -1.86 8.25 12.53
C GLN A 56 -0.72 8.12 11.53
N ASN A 57 -0.38 9.16 10.76
CA ASN A 57 0.76 9.13 9.84
C ASN A 57 2.08 8.80 10.54
N SER A 58 2.28 9.28 11.77
CA SER A 58 3.47 9.01 12.56
C SER A 58 3.62 7.53 12.92
N LYS A 59 2.52 6.79 13.09
CA LYS A 59 2.55 5.33 13.37
C LYS A 59 3.20 4.53 12.25
N THR A 60 3.27 5.06 11.03
CA THR A 60 3.98 4.43 9.91
C THR A 60 5.46 4.20 10.22
N PHE A 61 6.11 5.13 10.93
CA PHE A 61 7.54 5.04 11.22
C PHE A 61 7.85 3.94 12.25
N SER A 62 6.93 3.71 13.19
CA SER A 62 7.05 2.67 14.23
C SER A 62 6.49 1.31 13.79
N LEU A 63 5.79 1.24 12.65
CA LEU A 63 5.25 0.00 12.12
C LEU A 63 6.37 -0.87 11.57
N GLN A 64 6.43 -2.14 11.97
CA GLN A 64 7.32 -3.14 11.39
C GLN A 64 6.48 -4.27 10.80
N LEU A 65 6.47 -4.38 9.47
CA LEU A 65 5.82 -5.48 8.79
C LEU A 65 6.62 -6.76 8.98
N GLN A 66 5.92 -7.85 9.28
CA GLN A 66 6.54 -9.16 9.42
C GLN A 66 6.55 -9.89 8.07
N ASN A 67 7.39 -10.90 7.91
CA ASN A 67 7.44 -11.67 6.65
C ASN A 67 6.06 -12.19 6.21
N ASP A 68 5.23 -12.66 7.13
CA ASP A 68 3.85 -13.09 6.84
C ASP A 68 2.99 -11.97 6.23
N ASP A 69 3.14 -10.73 6.71
CA ASP A 69 2.42 -9.57 6.20
C ASP A 69 2.87 -9.25 4.76
N PHE A 70 4.17 -9.36 4.49
CA PHE A 70 4.72 -9.18 3.14
C PHE A 70 4.23 -10.25 2.17
N GLU A 71 4.20 -11.52 2.58
CA GLU A 71 3.74 -12.62 1.72
C GLU A 71 2.26 -12.50 1.39
N LYS A 72 1.42 -12.05 2.34
CA LYS A 72 0.00 -11.75 2.09
C LYS A 72 -0.18 -10.65 1.05
N ILE A 73 0.54 -9.54 1.17
CA ILE A 73 0.48 -8.42 0.21
C ILE A 73 1.00 -8.87 -1.17
N LYS A 74 2.10 -9.63 -1.22
CA LYS A 74 2.65 -10.19 -2.46
C LYS A 74 1.68 -11.12 -3.18
N SER A 75 0.99 -11.99 -2.44
CA SER A 75 0.01 -12.94 -3.02
C SER A 75 -1.07 -12.23 -3.85
N VAL A 76 -1.52 -11.05 -3.40
CA VAL A 76 -2.51 -10.24 -4.14
C VAL A 76 -1.84 -9.42 -5.24
N THR A 77 -0.73 -8.73 -4.93
CA THR A 77 -0.06 -7.83 -5.88
C THR A 77 0.59 -8.56 -7.06
N SER A 78 1.00 -9.83 -6.91
CA SER A 78 1.48 -10.66 -8.03
C SER A 78 0.40 -10.86 -9.09
N LYS A 79 -0.87 -11.05 -8.69
CA LYS A 79 -2.01 -11.10 -9.62
C LYS A 79 -2.26 -9.78 -10.35
N ALA A 80 -1.73 -8.66 -9.80
CA ALA A 80 -1.81 -7.33 -10.41
C ALA A 80 -0.66 -7.07 -11.38
N ASN A 81 0.50 -7.71 -11.20
CA ASN A 81 1.62 -7.62 -12.15
C ASN A 81 1.26 -8.27 -13.49
N ASP A 82 0.47 -9.35 -13.49
CA ASP A 82 -0.13 -9.91 -14.71
C ASP A 82 -0.96 -8.86 -15.47
N LEU A 83 -1.55 -7.90 -14.75
CA LEU A 83 -2.23 -6.76 -15.36
C LEU A 83 -1.26 -5.70 -15.85
N PHE A 84 -0.21 -5.32 -15.12
CA PHE A 84 0.77 -4.35 -15.64
C PHE A 84 1.44 -4.85 -16.94
N GLU A 85 1.71 -6.16 -17.03
CA GLU A 85 2.19 -6.81 -18.26
C GLU A 85 1.12 -6.88 -19.36
N SER A 86 -0.16 -7.04 -19.00
CA SER A 86 -1.27 -7.17 -19.96
C SER A 86 -1.88 -5.85 -20.44
N ILE A 87 -1.83 -4.76 -19.65
CA ILE A 87 -2.44 -3.46 -20.00
C ILE A 87 -1.41 -2.46 -20.54
N GLY A 88 -0.11 -2.70 -20.33
CA GLY A 88 0.96 -1.77 -20.70
C GLY A 88 1.08 -0.59 -19.73
N ASP A 89 2.29 -0.04 -19.65
CA ASP A 89 2.63 1.13 -18.84
C ASP A 89 1.70 2.30 -19.19
N CYS A 90 0.91 2.78 -18.21
CA CYS A 90 0.19 4.04 -18.33
C CYS A 90 1.21 5.18 -18.42
N GLY A 91 1.70 5.40 -19.64
CA GLY A 91 2.78 6.31 -20.00
C GLY A 91 3.03 6.40 -21.52
N GLY A 92 2.45 5.50 -22.32
CA GLY A 92 2.54 5.54 -23.79
C GLY A 92 1.69 6.62 -24.48
N GLU A 93 0.86 7.36 -23.74
CA GLU A 93 -0.04 8.39 -24.29
C GLU A 93 0.64 9.76 -24.51
N TYR A 94 1.89 9.93 -24.04
CA TYR A 94 2.73 11.08 -24.34
C TYR A 94 3.76 10.72 -25.40
N ARG A 95 3.30 10.55 -26.64
CA ARG A 95 4.16 10.60 -27.83
C ARG A 95 3.52 11.44 -28.91
#